data_AF-Q95UH5-F1
#
_entry.id   AF-Q95UH5-F1
#
_cell.length_a   1.000
_cell.length_b   1.000
_cell.length_c   1.000
_cell.angle_alpha   90.00
_cell.angle_beta   90.00
_cell.angle_gamma   90.00
#
_symmetry.space_group_name_H-M   'P 1'
#
loop_
_entity.id
_entity.type
_entity.pdbx_description
1 polymer ?
#
loop_
_entity_poly.entity_id
_entity_poly.type
_entity_poly.pdbx_seq_one_letter_code
_entity_poly.pdbx_strand_id
1 'polypeptide(L)'
;KVFGNDEKALEQIAKSEKEPSLTDLVQRWLERTPGLELEGFNFWGKYQKAVEKLLTEQKELAEKEEAETLKRYKLNDLEKRREVYESIFKVEVHEALMSRGERRFSHKALQGAIMITFYRDEPRFSQPHQILTLLMDIDSLITKWRYNHVLMVQRMIGSSQLGTGGSSGYQYLRSTLSDRYKVFVDLFNLSTFLIPRSYIPPLSTSMRSHLCNWGSANSTNIVSNGNN
;
A
#
# COMPACT_ATOMS: atom_id res chain seq x y z
N LYS A 1 -34.94 4.37 13.24
CA LYS A 1 -33.46 4.33 13.11
C LYS A 1 -33.04 2.86 13.12
N VAL A 2 -32.22 2.40 12.17
CA VAL A 2 -31.99 0.97 11.85
C VAL A 2 -31.51 0.12 13.04
N PHE A 3 -30.88 0.73 14.06
CA PHE A 3 -30.46 0.06 15.30
C PHE A 3 -31.01 0.73 16.57
N GLY A 4 -32.05 1.57 16.44
CA GLY A 4 -32.35 2.64 17.40
C GLY A 4 -32.55 2.24 18.86
N ASN A 5 -32.81 0.96 19.16
CA ASN A 5 -33.14 0.48 20.50
C ASN A 5 -32.37 -0.79 20.94
N ASP A 6 -31.39 -1.29 20.18
CA ASP A 6 -30.60 -2.47 20.60
C ASP A 6 -29.30 -2.03 21.25
N GLU A 7 -29.30 -1.98 22.59
CA GLU A 7 -28.15 -1.56 23.40
C GLU A 7 -26.92 -2.47 23.19
N LYS A 8 -27.14 -3.78 22.99
CA LYS A 8 -26.04 -4.72 22.75
C LYS A 8 -25.38 -4.47 21.40
N ALA A 9 -26.16 -4.19 20.35
CA ALA A 9 -25.63 -3.86 19.04
C ALA A 9 -24.83 -2.55 19.07
N LEU A 10 -25.32 -1.53 19.79
CA LEU A 10 -24.60 -0.26 19.96
C LEU A 10 -23.28 -0.44 20.70
N GLU A 11 -23.26 -1.25 21.77
CA GLU A 11 -22.04 -1.58 22.50
C GLU A 11 -21.03 -2.33 21.62
N GLN A 12 -21.48 -3.29 20.82
CA GLN A 12 -20.63 -4.03 19.88
C GLN A 12 -20.01 -3.12 18.80
N ILE A 13 -20.79 -2.18 18.24
CA ILE A 13 -20.28 -1.22 17.27
C ILE A 13 -19.22 -0.33 17.93
N ALA A 14 -19.54 0.24 19.11
CA ALA A 14 -18.61 1.09 19.85
C ALA A 14 -17.32 0.35 20.23
N LYS A 15 -17.41 -0.95 20.52
CA LYS A 15 -16.25 -1.82 20.74
C LYS A 15 -15.43 -2.00 19.46
N SER A 16 -16.08 -2.28 18.33
CA SER A 16 -15.41 -2.47 17.04
C SER A 16 -14.68 -1.21 16.53
N GLU A 17 -15.14 -0.02 16.92
CA GLU A 17 -14.50 1.26 16.58
C GLU A 17 -13.27 1.57 17.46
N LYS A 18 -13.18 0.97 18.66
CA LYS A 18 -12.08 1.19 19.62
C LYS A 18 -10.98 0.16 19.49
N GLU A 19 -11.32 -1.08 19.12
CA GLU A 19 -10.34 -2.14 18.95
C GLU A 19 -9.44 -1.87 17.74
N PRO A 20 -8.16 -2.30 17.77
CA PRO A 20 -7.26 -2.12 16.62
C PRO A 20 -7.86 -2.78 15.37
N SER A 21 -8.04 -1.98 14.33
CA SER A 21 -8.52 -2.47 13.05
C SER A 21 -7.48 -3.37 12.38
N LEU A 22 -7.90 -4.16 11.39
CA LEU A 22 -6.96 -4.93 10.56
C LEU A 22 -5.88 -4.03 9.96
N THR A 23 -6.24 -2.81 9.56
CA THR A 23 -5.31 -1.83 9.00
C THR A 23 -4.27 -1.38 10.01
N ASP A 24 -4.64 -1.16 11.28
CA ASP A 24 -3.69 -0.81 12.33
C ASP A 24 -2.69 -1.93 12.58
N LEU A 25 -3.18 -3.18 12.60
CA LEU A 25 -2.33 -4.35 12.81
C LEU A 25 -1.38 -4.59 11.62
N VAL A 26 -1.87 -4.45 10.39
CA VAL A 26 -1.08 -4.56 9.16
C VAL A 26 -0.02 -3.46 9.11
N GLN A 27 -0.34 -2.21 9.45
CA GLN A 27 0.63 -1.12 9.51
C GLN A 27 1.75 -1.43 10.50
N ARG A 28 1.42 -1.82 11.75
CA ARG A 28 2.42 -2.20 12.75
C ARG A 28 3.31 -3.35 12.29
N TRP A 29 2.78 -4.30 11.53
CA TRP A 29 3.55 -5.39 10.93
C TRP A 29 4.48 -4.88 9.81
N LEU A 30 3.97 -4.03 8.91
CA LEU A 30 4.75 -3.42 7.83
C LEU A 30 5.90 -2.53 8.35
N GLU A 31 5.69 -1.82 9.45
CA GLU A 31 6.72 -0.98 10.09
C GLU A 31 7.92 -1.77 10.62
N ARG A 32 7.75 -3.08 10.81
CA ARG A 32 8.79 -4.03 11.25
C ARG A 32 9.38 -4.84 10.10
N THR A 33 9.12 -4.44 8.85
CA THR A 33 9.70 -5.11 7.68
C THR A 33 11.23 -5.04 7.73
N PRO A 34 11.94 -6.18 7.66
CA PRO A 34 13.40 -6.20 7.76
C PRO A 34 14.02 -5.51 6.54
N GLY A 35 14.97 -4.61 6.80
CA GLY A 35 15.72 -3.85 5.79
C GLY A 35 15.36 -2.37 5.68
N LEU A 36 14.36 -1.92 6.46
CA LEU A 36 14.06 -0.51 6.64
C LEU A 36 15.02 0.19 7.62
N GLU A 37 15.84 -0.56 8.35
CA GLU A 37 16.76 -0.02 9.35
C GLU A 37 17.88 0.79 8.70
N LEU A 38 18.19 1.97 9.28
CA LEU A 38 19.24 2.87 8.81
C LEU A 38 20.64 2.25 8.91
N GLU A 39 20.93 1.56 10.02
CA GLU A 39 22.21 0.89 10.27
C GLU A 39 22.29 -0.51 9.65
N GLY A 40 21.26 -0.92 8.90
CA GLY A 40 21.18 -2.21 8.24
C GLY A 40 21.27 -2.09 6.72
N PHE A 41 20.27 -2.64 6.03
CA PHE A 41 20.22 -2.56 4.58
C PHE A 41 19.92 -1.16 4.06
N ASN A 42 19.24 -0.31 4.86
CA ASN A 42 18.82 1.04 4.50
C ASN A 42 18.13 1.07 3.13
N PHE A 43 17.04 0.30 3.00
CA PHE A 43 16.27 0.23 1.76
C PHE A 43 15.86 1.63 1.28
N TRP A 44 15.34 2.45 2.19
CA TRP A 44 14.77 3.76 1.83
C TRP A 44 15.80 4.71 1.23
N GLY A 45 16.98 4.83 1.85
CA GLY A 45 18.06 5.67 1.32
C GLY A 45 18.60 5.16 -0.03
N LYS A 46 18.68 3.83 -0.22
CA LYS A 46 19.08 3.25 -1.51
C LYS A 46 18.02 3.46 -2.60
N TYR A 47 16.75 3.31 -2.23
CA TYR A 47 15.63 3.54 -3.13
C TYR A 47 15.56 5.00 -3.58
N GLN A 48 15.74 5.95 -2.66
CA GLN A 48 15.81 7.38 -3.00
C GLN A 48 16.94 7.66 -4.02
N LYS A 49 18.15 7.15 -3.77
CA LYS A 49 19.28 7.28 -4.72
C LYS A 49 18.99 6.64 -6.09
N ALA A 50 18.31 5.49 -6.10
CA ALA A 50 17.93 4.82 -7.33
C ALA A 50 16.91 5.62 -8.15
N VAL A 51 15.92 6.22 -7.48
CA VAL A 51 14.94 7.12 -8.12
C VAL A 51 15.62 8.37 -8.65
N GLU A 52 16.51 9.00 -7.87
CA GLU A 52 17.27 10.17 -8.31
C GLU A 52 18.11 9.85 -9.55
N LYS A 53 18.81 8.72 -9.56
CA LYS A 53 19.55 8.26 -10.74
C LYS A 53 18.63 8.06 -11.94
N LEU A 54 17.49 7.39 -11.77
CA LEU A 54 16.50 7.19 -12.83
C LEU A 54 16.02 8.52 -13.41
N LEU A 55 15.64 9.49 -12.56
CA LEU A 55 15.13 10.78 -12.99
C LEU A 55 16.20 11.60 -13.72
N THR A 56 17.45 11.57 -13.26
CA THR A 56 18.57 12.24 -13.91
C THR A 56 18.85 11.66 -15.30
N GLU A 57 18.94 10.33 -15.42
CA GLU A 57 19.16 9.68 -16.72
C GLU A 57 18.01 9.94 -17.70
N GLN A 58 16.76 9.93 -17.22
CA GLN A 58 15.62 10.27 -18.07
C GLN A 58 15.62 11.74 -18.50
N LYS A 59 16.06 12.65 -17.62
CA LYS A 59 16.21 14.06 -17.95
C LYS A 59 17.27 14.27 -19.04
N GLU A 60 18.43 13.63 -18.92
CA GLU A 60 19.48 13.69 -19.95
C GLU A 60 18.99 13.15 -21.31
N LEU A 61 18.21 12.06 -21.30
CA LEU A 61 17.60 11.52 -22.51
C LEU A 61 16.55 12.46 -23.11
N ALA A 62 15.74 13.12 -22.27
CA ALA A 62 14.77 14.11 -22.72
C ALA A 62 15.45 15.37 -23.30
N GLU A 63 16.59 15.79 -22.75
CA GLU A 63 17.32 16.96 -23.23
C GLU A 63 17.97 16.74 -24.61
N LYS A 64 18.36 15.49 -24.91
CA LYS A 64 18.89 15.04 -26.21
C LYS A 64 17.83 14.89 -27.31
N GLU A 65 16.55 15.00 -26.98
CA GLU A 65 15.46 14.90 -27.96
C GLU A 65 15.48 16.10 -28.92
N GLU A 66 15.48 15.83 -30.23
CA GLU A 66 15.54 16.86 -31.27
C GLU A 66 14.18 17.53 -31.50
N ALA A 67 13.09 16.76 -31.37
CA ALA A 67 11.74 17.27 -31.54
C ALA A 67 11.29 18.07 -30.31
N GLU A 68 11.24 19.41 -30.43
CA GLU A 68 10.92 20.33 -29.32
C GLU A 68 9.59 20.03 -28.62
N THR A 69 8.56 19.60 -29.37
CA THR A 69 7.26 19.22 -28.81
C THR A 69 7.37 17.99 -27.91
N LEU A 70 8.11 16.98 -28.35
CA LEU A 70 8.34 15.74 -27.63
C LEU A 70 9.26 15.96 -26.42
N LYS A 71 10.30 16.77 -26.59
CA LYS A 71 11.19 17.22 -25.50
C LYS A 71 10.40 17.88 -24.37
N ARG A 72 9.57 18.87 -24.70
CA ARG A 72 8.72 19.57 -23.71
C ARG A 72 7.74 18.62 -23.01
N TYR A 73 7.14 17.67 -23.75
CA TYR A 73 6.27 16.65 -23.17
C TYR A 73 7.02 15.78 -22.16
N LYS A 74 8.18 15.23 -22.55
CA LYS A 74 9.02 14.39 -21.68
C LYS A 74 9.47 15.12 -20.42
N LEU A 75 9.90 16.39 -20.54
CA LEU A 75 10.32 17.19 -19.38
C LEU A 75 9.15 17.47 -18.41
N ASN A 76 7.95 17.75 -18.92
CA ASN A 76 6.76 17.93 -18.08
C ASN A 76 6.35 16.62 -17.39
N ASP A 77 6.38 15.49 -18.09
CA ASP A 77 6.11 14.18 -17.50
C ASP A 77 7.12 13.85 -16.39
N LEU A 78 8.41 14.15 -16.60
CA LEU A 78 9.45 13.98 -15.59
C LEU A 78 9.24 14.86 -14.36
N GLU A 79 8.80 16.10 -14.54
CA GLU A 79 8.47 17.02 -13.46
C GLU A 79 7.37 16.43 -12.57
N LYS A 80 6.26 16.01 -13.18
CA LYS A 80 5.15 15.34 -12.48
C LYS A 80 5.60 14.07 -11.77
N ARG A 81 6.44 13.26 -12.43
CA ARG A 81 6.98 12.04 -11.83
C ARG A 81 7.88 12.35 -10.63
N ARG A 82 8.65 13.44 -10.68
CA ARG A 82 9.44 13.90 -9.53
C ARG A 82 8.53 14.28 -8.36
N GLU A 83 7.48 15.06 -8.59
CA GLU A 83 6.50 15.44 -7.56
C GLU A 83 5.86 14.22 -6.89
N VAL A 84 5.52 13.21 -7.70
CA VAL A 84 4.98 11.92 -7.21
C VAL A 84 5.95 11.24 -6.26
N TYR A 85 7.23 11.13 -6.60
CA TYR A 85 8.23 10.52 -5.69
C TYR A 85 8.55 11.42 -4.49
N GLU A 86 8.57 12.73 -4.67
CA GLU A 86 8.78 13.69 -3.60
C GLU A 86 7.70 13.56 -2.52
N SER A 87 6.47 13.24 -2.92
CA SER A 87 5.34 12.98 -2.01
C SER A 87 5.53 11.76 -1.09
N ILE A 88 6.43 10.83 -1.43
CA ILE A 88 6.77 9.71 -0.54
C ILE A 88 8.08 9.98 0.20
N PHE A 89 9.04 10.71 -0.37
CA PHE A 89 10.32 10.98 0.29
C PHE A 89 10.22 12.07 1.37
N LYS A 90 9.34 13.06 1.21
CA LYS A 90 9.09 14.09 2.22
C LYS A 90 8.01 13.62 3.20
N VAL A 91 8.39 13.48 4.46
CA VAL A 91 7.50 12.99 5.52
C VAL A 91 6.33 13.96 5.72
N GLU A 92 6.59 15.26 5.64
CA GLU A 92 5.60 16.33 5.85
C GLU A 92 4.50 16.29 4.78
N VAL A 93 4.89 16.02 3.53
CA VAL A 93 3.94 15.89 2.41
C VAL A 93 3.09 14.63 2.59
N HIS A 94 3.70 13.53 3.02
CA HIS A 94 2.99 12.30 3.30
C HIS A 94 1.99 12.46 4.45
N GLU A 95 2.38 13.11 5.55
CA GLU A 95 1.50 13.41 6.70
C GLU A 95 0.35 14.33 6.30
N ALA A 96 0.60 15.34 5.45
CA ALA A 96 -0.45 16.18 4.91
C ALA A 96 -1.48 15.36 4.11
N LEU A 97 -1.05 14.40 3.29
CA LEU A 97 -1.95 13.50 2.54
C LEU A 97 -2.73 12.54 3.46
N MET A 98 -2.13 12.07 4.55
CA MET A 98 -2.84 11.29 5.57
C MET A 98 -3.93 12.13 6.24
N SER A 99 -3.63 13.37 6.62
CA SER A 99 -4.59 14.26 7.30
C SER A 99 -5.83 14.59 6.44
N ARG A 100 -5.67 14.66 5.12
CA ARG A 100 -6.75 14.86 4.15
C ARG A 100 -7.52 13.59 3.84
N GLY A 101 -7.03 12.44 4.31
CA GLY A 101 -7.60 11.14 4.02
C GLY A 101 -7.35 10.65 2.60
N GLU A 102 -6.29 11.12 1.93
CA GLU A 102 -5.83 10.61 0.64
C GLU A 102 -4.89 9.40 0.80
N ARG A 103 -4.23 9.29 1.96
CA ARG A 103 -3.47 8.11 2.40
C ARG A 103 -4.00 7.58 3.74
N ARG A 104 -3.70 6.33 4.06
CA ARG A 104 -4.09 5.66 5.32
C ARG A 104 -2.90 5.11 6.08
N PHE A 105 -1.88 4.64 5.37
CA PHE A 105 -0.69 4.04 5.95
C PHE A 105 0.26 5.10 6.51
N SER A 106 0.86 4.79 7.66
CA SER A 106 2.02 5.52 8.19
C SER A 106 3.17 5.50 7.18
N HIS A 107 4.06 6.50 7.28
CA HIS A 107 5.19 6.64 6.36
C HIS A 107 6.04 5.38 6.32
N LYS A 108 6.35 4.82 7.49
CA LYS A 108 7.18 3.64 7.63
C LYS A 108 6.45 2.36 7.17
N ALA A 109 5.14 2.25 7.38
CA ALA A 109 4.35 1.16 6.83
C ALA A 109 4.36 1.17 5.29
N LEU A 110 4.25 2.36 4.68
CA LEU A 110 4.36 2.52 3.23
C LEU A 110 5.73 2.07 2.70
N GLN A 111 6.82 2.43 3.38
CA GLN A 111 8.16 1.97 3.02
C GLN A 111 8.26 0.44 3.03
N GLY A 112 7.71 -0.22 4.06
CA GLY A 112 7.67 -1.68 4.16
C GLY A 112 6.88 -2.33 3.04
N ALA A 113 5.72 -1.76 2.68
CA ALA A 113 4.90 -2.26 1.59
C ALA A 113 5.58 -2.13 0.22
N ILE A 114 6.27 -1.01 -0.03
CA ILE A 114 7.11 -0.81 -1.23
C ILE A 114 8.24 -1.85 -1.26
N MET A 115 8.93 -2.07 -0.14
CA MET A 115 10.03 -3.03 -0.03
C MET A 115 9.56 -4.46 -0.34
N ILE A 116 8.47 -4.91 0.28
CA ILE A 116 7.87 -6.23 0.02
C ILE A 116 7.50 -6.38 -1.46
N THR A 117 6.97 -5.31 -2.08
CA THR A 117 6.56 -5.34 -3.48
C THR A 117 7.76 -5.48 -4.43
N PHE A 118 8.88 -4.80 -4.16
CA PHE A 118 10.08 -4.91 -5.00
C PHE A 118 10.80 -6.25 -4.85
N TYR A 119 10.85 -6.80 -3.64
CA TYR A 119 11.58 -8.04 -3.34
C TYR A 119 10.64 -9.25 -3.16
N ARG A 120 9.44 -9.22 -3.77
CA ARG A 120 8.41 -10.27 -3.69
C ARG A 120 8.89 -11.66 -4.12
N ASP A 121 9.95 -11.73 -4.92
CA ASP A 121 10.53 -12.96 -5.42
C ASP A 121 11.45 -13.64 -4.37
N GLU A 122 11.77 -12.96 -3.27
CA GLU A 122 12.56 -13.52 -2.17
C GLU A 122 11.69 -14.41 -1.26
N PRO A 123 12.18 -15.57 -0.76
CA PRO A 123 11.37 -16.53 -0.01
C PRO A 123 10.58 -15.92 1.15
N ARG A 124 11.23 -15.10 1.99
CA ARG A 124 10.58 -14.44 3.13
C ARG A 124 9.61 -13.32 2.76
N PHE A 125 9.64 -12.80 1.54
CA PHE A 125 8.72 -11.75 1.07
C PHE A 125 7.63 -12.26 0.14
N SER A 126 7.76 -13.48 -0.38
CA SER A 126 6.72 -14.12 -1.21
C SER A 126 5.35 -14.19 -0.50
N GLN A 127 5.31 -14.70 0.73
CA GLN A 127 4.10 -14.81 1.54
C GLN A 127 3.57 -13.43 2.00
N PRO A 128 4.39 -12.51 2.54
CA PRO A 128 3.98 -11.13 2.77
C PRO A 128 3.34 -10.45 1.56
N HIS A 129 3.90 -10.64 0.36
CA HIS A 129 3.34 -10.06 -0.85
C HIS A 129 1.98 -10.67 -1.21
N GLN A 130 1.77 -11.97 -0.97
CA GLN A 130 0.46 -12.61 -1.12
C GLN A 130 -0.56 -12.01 -0.15
N ILE A 131 -0.19 -11.77 1.12
CA ILE A 131 -1.08 -11.10 2.09
C ILE A 131 -1.49 -9.72 1.57
N LEU A 132 -0.54 -8.90 1.11
CA LEU A 132 -0.86 -7.57 0.55
C LEU A 132 -1.78 -7.65 -0.67
N THR A 133 -1.59 -8.66 -1.53
CA THR A 133 -2.47 -8.92 -2.67
C THR A 133 -3.89 -9.27 -2.23
N LEU A 134 -4.03 -10.18 -1.27
CA LEU A 134 -5.34 -10.59 -0.75
C LEU A 134 -6.07 -9.44 -0.03
N LEU A 135 -5.35 -8.52 0.63
CA LEU A 135 -5.95 -7.32 1.22
C LEU A 135 -6.55 -6.40 0.14
N MET A 136 -5.84 -6.21 -1.00
CA MET A 136 -6.41 -5.50 -2.15
C MET A 136 -7.62 -6.23 -2.73
N ASP A 137 -7.58 -7.56 -2.80
CA ASP A 137 -8.71 -8.35 -3.29
C ASP A 137 -9.95 -8.19 -2.41
N ILE A 138 -9.79 -8.13 -1.08
CA ILE A 138 -10.91 -7.87 -0.15
C ILE A 138 -11.57 -6.51 -0.44
N ASP A 139 -10.80 -5.43 -0.56
CA ASP A 139 -11.34 -4.10 -0.89
C ASP A 139 -12.04 -4.08 -2.26
N SER A 140 -11.45 -4.75 -3.25
CA SER A 140 -12.03 -4.90 -4.59
C SER A 140 -13.35 -5.66 -4.55
N LEU A 141 -13.43 -6.76 -3.80
CA LEU A 141 -14.62 -7.58 -3.66
C LEU A 141 -15.73 -6.85 -2.90
N ILE A 142 -15.41 -6.11 -1.84
CA ILE A 142 -16.38 -5.26 -1.13
C ILE A 142 -16.93 -4.19 -2.07
N THR A 143 -16.07 -3.54 -2.85
CA THR A 143 -16.50 -2.52 -3.82
C THR A 143 -17.40 -3.11 -4.91
N LYS A 144 -17.06 -4.30 -5.44
CA LYS A 144 -17.90 -5.05 -6.40
C LYS A 144 -19.26 -5.41 -5.80
N TRP A 145 -19.28 -5.86 -4.55
CA TRP A 145 -20.52 -6.15 -3.83
C TRP A 145 -21.39 -4.89 -3.70
N ARG A 146 -20.80 -3.74 -3.30
CA ARG A 146 -21.52 -2.46 -3.22
C ARG A 146 -22.11 -2.06 -4.58
N TYR A 147 -21.35 -2.25 -5.65
CA TYR A 147 -21.80 -1.93 -7.00
C TYR A 147 -22.97 -2.82 -7.45
N ASN A 148 -22.87 -4.13 -7.28
CA ASN A 148 -23.94 -5.07 -7.59
C ASN A 148 -25.21 -4.75 -6.79
N HIS A 149 -25.05 -4.39 -5.51
CA HIS A 149 -26.16 -3.95 -4.65
C HIS A 149 -26.81 -2.65 -5.18
N VAL A 150 -26.02 -1.66 -5.59
CA VAL A 150 -26.52 -0.42 -6.21
C VAL A 150 -27.35 -0.71 -7.45
N LEU A 151 -26.87 -1.59 -8.34
CA LEU A 151 -27.58 -1.96 -9.57
C LEU A 151 -28.92 -2.66 -9.28
N MET A 152 -28.92 -3.58 -8.31
CA MET A 152 -30.14 -4.25 -7.87
C MET A 152 -31.16 -3.24 -7.33
N VAL A 153 -30.73 -2.32 -6.45
CA VAL A 153 -31.61 -1.29 -5.87
C VAL A 153 -32.17 -0.37 -6.95
N GLN A 154 -31.34 0.07 -7.91
CA GLN A 154 -31.80 0.88 -9.04
C GLN A 154 -32.88 0.17 -9.86
N ARG A 155 -32.77 -1.14 -10.05
CA ARG A 155 -33.79 -1.95 -10.74
C ARG A 155 -35.09 -2.05 -9.94
N MET A 156 -34.99 -2.19 -8.62
CA MET A 156 -36.15 -2.44 -7.75
C MET A 156 -36.97 -1.19 -7.45
N ILE A 157 -36.31 -0.06 -7.16
CA ILE A 157 -36.97 1.17 -6.69
C ILE A 157 -36.60 2.42 -7.52
N GLY A 158 -35.91 2.25 -8.64
CA GLY A 158 -35.44 3.36 -9.47
C GLY A 158 -34.35 4.20 -8.78
N SER A 159 -34.10 5.38 -9.33
CA SER A 159 -33.07 6.32 -8.82
C SER A 159 -33.62 7.39 -7.88
N SER A 160 -34.94 7.57 -7.82
CA SER A 160 -35.59 8.75 -7.20
C SER A 160 -36.39 8.42 -5.94
N GLN A 161 -36.65 7.14 -5.67
CA GLN A 161 -37.39 6.75 -4.48
C GLN A 161 -36.47 6.76 -3.25
N LEU A 162 -36.94 7.39 -2.16
CA LEU A 162 -36.23 7.37 -0.90
C LEU A 162 -36.14 5.93 -0.36
N GLY A 163 -34.99 5.61 0.22
CA GLY A 163 -34.82 4.35 0.91
C GLY A 163 -35.70 4.29 2.15
N THR A 164 -36.26 3.13 2.45
CA THR A 164 -37.07 2.90 3.67
C THR A 164 -36.29 3.16 4.97
N GLY A 165 -34.95 3.13 4.91
CA GLY A 165 -34.06 3.54 6.00
C GLY A 165 -33.89 5.06 6.18
N GLY A 166 -34.58 5.89 5.39
CA GLY A 166 -34.52 7.36 5.45
C GLY A 166 -33.39 8.00 4.63
N SER A 167 -32.65 7.23 3.85
CA SER A 167 -31.62 7.75 2.94
C SER A 167 -32.21 8.15 1.58
N SER A 168 -31.42 8.85 0.75
CA SER A 168 -31.73 9.12 -0.66
C SER A 168 -31.72 7.86 -1.56
N GLY A 169 -31.74 6.66 -0.96
CA GLY A 169 -31.81 5.38 -1.66
C GLY A 169 -30.59 5.16 -2.56
N TYR A 170 -30.83 5.12 -3.86
CA TYR A 170 -29.82 4.89 -4.89
C TYR A 170 -28.62 5.85 -4.78
N GLN A 171 -28.85 7.15 -4.58
CA GLN A 171 -27.77 8.15 -4.56
C GLN A 171 -26.82 7.96 -3.38
N TYR A 172 -27.36 7.65 -2.19
CA TYR A 172 -26.56 7.31 -1.03
C TYR A 172 -25.68 6.09 -1.31
N LEU A 173 -26.26 4.99 -1.80
CA LEU A 173 -25.51 3.75 -2.07
C LEU A 173 -24.42 3.97 -3.13
N ARG A 174 -24.73 4.73 -4.19
CA ARG A 174 -23.76 5.10 -5.22
C ARG A 174 -22.59 5.90 -4.64
N SER A 175 -22.82 6.79 -3.68
CA SER A 175 -21.74 7.54 -3.00
C SER A 175 -20.78 6.65 -2.21
N THR A 176 -21.20 5.43 -1.84
CA THR A 176 -20.36 4.44 -1.13
C THR A 176 -19.37 3.70 -2.03
N LEU A 177 -19.45 3.90 -3.35
CA LEU A 177 -18.50 3.33 -4.33
C LEU A 177 -17.19 4.12 -4.44
N SER A 178 -17.07 5.22 -3.68
CA SER A 178 -15.89 6.07 -3.64
C SER A 178 -14.72 5.40 -2.89
N ASP A 179 -13.50 5.74 -3.30
CA ASP A 179 -12.25 5.33 -2.65
C ASP A 179 -12.15 5.71 -1.16
N ARG A 180 -13.03 6.60 -0.68
CA ARG A 180 -13.20 6.87 0.76
C ARG A 180 -13.47 5.61 1.58
N TYR A 181 -14.09 4.59 0.99
CA TYR A 181 -14.41 3.31 1.64
C TYR A 181 -13.38 2.21 1.37
N LYS A 182 -12.35 2.46 0.54
CA LYS A 182 -11.24 1.52 0.35
C LYS A 182 -10.28 1.68 1.51
N VAL A 183 -10.08 0.61 2.26
CA VAL A 183 -9.30 0.62 3.49
C VAL A 183 -7.80 0.60 3.19
N PHE A 184 -7.39 -0.20 2.21
CA PHE A 184 -6.02 -0.41 1.75
C PHE A 184 -5.73 0.34 0.44
N VAL A 185 -6.28 1.55 0.29
CA VAL A 185 -6.08 2.39 -0.91
C VAL A 185 -4.60 2.61 -1.25
N ASP A 186 -3.74 2.70 -0.24
CA ASP A 186 -2.30 2.86 -0.42
C ASP A 186 -1.66 1.69 -1.16
N LEU A 187 -2.15 0.45 -0.96
CA LEU A 187 -1.64 -0.74 -1.64
C LEU A 187 -1.88 -0.68 -3.15
N PHE A 188 -3.04 -0.17 -3.59
CA PHE A 188 -3.32 0.04 -5.01
C PHE A 188 -2.40 1.11 -5.61
N ASN A 189 -2.14 2.17 -4.85
CA ASN A 189 -1.29 3.29 -5.24
C ASN A 189 0.21 2.96 -5.18
N LEU A 190 0.63 1.81 -4.63
CA LEU A 190 2.04 1.38 -4.65
C LEU A 190 2.59 1.25 -6.07
N SER A 191 1.73 0.87 -7.02
CA SER A 191 2.08 0.72 -8.44
C SER A 191 2.65 2.01 -9.04
N THR A 192 2.21 3.16 -8.54
CA THR A 192 2.69 4.50 -8.92
C THR A 192 4.17 4.70 -8.58
N PHE A 193 4.69 4.03 -7.56
CA PHE A 193 6.05 4.20 -7.05
C PHE A 193 7.03 3.15 -7.57
N LEU A 194 6.60 2.25 -8.46
CA LEU A 194 7.48 1.23 -9.03
C LEU A 194 8.50 1.85 -9.99
N ILE A 195 9.71 1.31 -9.95
CA ILE A 195 10.81 1.64 -10.87
C ILE A 195 11.21 0.40 -11.67
N PRO A 196 11.87 0.56 -12.83
CA PRO A 196 12.33 -0.59 -13.61
C PRO A 196 13.27 -1.48 -12.80
N ARG A 197 13.23 -2.80 -13.04
CA ARG A 197 13.99 -3.80 -12.27
C ARG A 197 15.49 -3.53 -12.21
N SER A 198 16.06 -2.89 -13.23
CA SER A 198 17.48 -2.50 -13.29
C SER A 198 17.90 -1.47 -12.24
N TYR A 199 16.96 -0.64 -11.75
CA TYR A 199 17.23 0.38 -10.74
C TYR A 199 16.92 -0.08 -9.31
N ILE A 200 16.25 -1.22 -9.15
CA ILE A 200 15.93 -1.75 -7.81
C ILE A 200 17.26 -2.02 -7.09
N PRO A 201 17.46 -1.48 -5.87
CA PRO A 201 18.70 -1.69 -5.14
C PRO A 201 18.98 -3.19 -4.96
N PRO A 202 20.16 -3.70 -5.35
CA PRO A 202 20.47 -5.11 -5.16
C PRO A 202 20.57 -5.44 -3.67
N LEU A 203 20.09 -6.62 -3.30
CA LEU A 203 20.21 -7.12 -1.93
C LEU A 203 21.68 -7.40 -1.61
N SER A 204 22.16 -6.95 -0.44
CA SER A 204 23.48 -7.33 0.06
C SER A 204 23.51 -8.83 0.39
N THR A 205 24.68 -9.46 0.39
CA THR A 205 24.83 -10.89 0.72
C THR A 205 24.20 -11.23 2.08
N SER A 206 24.42 -10.37 3.07
CA SER A 206 23.80 -10.51 4.40
C SER A 206 22.27 -10.41 4.35
N MET A 207 21.71 -9.43 3.63
CA MET A 207 20.25 -9.28 3.51
C MET A 207 19.63 -10.44 2.72
N ARG A 208 20.25 -10.86 1.61
CA ARG A 208 19.79 -12.03 0.84
C ARG A 208 19.80 -13.29 1.71
N SER A 209 20.86 -13.53 2.47
CA SER A 209 20.90 -14.66 3.41
C SER A 209 19.80 -14.56 4.47
N HIS A 210 19.57 -13.36 5.04
CA HIS A 210 18.48 -13.15 5.98
C HIS A 210 17.10 -13.44 5.36
N LEU A 211 16.88 -13.05 4.10
CA LEU A 211 15.61 -13.26 3.38
C LEU A 211 15.41 -14.67 2.83
N CYS A 212 16.49 -15.43 2.58
CA CYS A 212 16.44 -16.81 2.11
C CYS A 212 16.41 -17.84 3.25
N ASN A 213 17.16 -17.61 4.33
CA ASN A 213 17.36 -18.60 5.39
C ASN A 213 16.23 -18.54 6.43
N TRP A 214 15.03 -18.95 6.02
CA TRP A 214 13.95 -19.28 6.95
C TRP A 214 14.14 -20.70 7.46
N GLY A 215 14.86 -20.87 8.59
CA GLY A 215 14.92 -22.16 9.31
C GLY A 215 16.31 -22.75 9.63
N SER A 216 17.42 -22.17 9.16
CA SER A 216 18.79 -22.69 9.50
C SER A 216 19.40 -22.14 10.79
N ALA A 217 18.76 -21.15 11.44
CA ALA A 217 19.31 -20.57 12.68
C ALA A 217 19.16 -21.49 13.91
N ASN A 218 18.41 -22.59 13.83
CA ASN A 218 18.13 -23.48 14.96
C ASN A 218 18.78 -24.88 14.85
N SER A 219 19.60 -25.16 13.83
CA SER A 219 20.18 -26.51 13.61
C SER A 219 21.65 -26.65 14.05
N THR A 220 22.28 -25.65 14.65
CA THR A 220 23.71 -25.70 15.03
C THR A 220 24.01 -26.04 16.49
N ASN A 221 23.04 -26.43 17.33
CA ASN A 221 23.28 -26.77 18.74
C ASN A 221 23.00 -28.23 19.17
N ILE A 222 22.91 -29.20 18.24
CA ILE A 222 22.75 -30.62 18.61
C ILE A 222 23.71 -31.52 17.83
N VAL A 223 25.03 -31.28 17.88
CA VAL A 223 26.04 -32.34 17.71
C VAL A 223 27.33 -31.95 18.44
N SER A 224 27.42 -32.26 19.73
CA SER A 224 28.69 -32.57 20.43
C SER A 224 28.42 -32.78 21.92
N ASN A 225 28.00 -33.98 22.28
CA ASN A 225 28.45 -34.64 23.53
C ASN A 225 27.93 -36.08 23.54
N GLY A 226 28.85 -37.02 23.32
CA GLY A 226 28.55 -38.44 23.31
C GLY A 226 29.68 -39.27 22.71
N ASN A 227 30.91 -39.04 23.19
CA ASN A 227 32.01 -40.01 23.12
C ASN A 227 32.95 -39.72 24.29
N ASN A 228 32.63 -40.35 25.43
CA ASN A 228 33.54 -40.97 26.41
C ASN A 228 32.70 -41.61 27.50
#